data_AF-A0A660MYF9-F1
#
_entry.id   AF-A0A660MYF9-F1
#
_cell.length_a   1.000
_cell.length_b   1.000
_cell.length_c   1.000
_cell.angle_alpha   90.00
_cell.angle_beta   90.00
_cell.angle_gamma   90.00
#
_symmetry.space_group_name_H-M   'P 1'
#
loop_
_entity.id
_entity.type
_entity.pdbx_description
1 polymer ?
#
loop_
_entity_poly.entity_id
_entity_poly.type
_entity_poly.pdbx_seq_one_letter_code
_entity_poly.pdbx_strand_id
1 'polypeptide(L)'
;DRNNQNLESLLLHKRDIYLPYWIAHLVPIYLHAGALIYSQNLWIQNYLPNWSPQQHISLGIHPSEGRGLFRKIIEICFYGWIGDFFEYCIQKIWSLRIRYLIAKKPELHRGVLYTESILKFHNDKRNQYSELIFSRR
;
A
#
# COMPACT_ATOMS: atom_id res chain seq x y z
N ASP A 1 -0.42 8.97 -13.34
CA ASP A 1 -1.48 9.86 -12.82
C ASP A 1 -1.10 10.53 -11.51
N ARG A 2 -1.03 11.87 -11.50
CA ARG A 2 -0.73 12.67 -10.29
C ARG A 2 -1.96 12.87 -9.38
N ASN A 3 -3.15 12.48 -9.83
CA ASN A 3 -4.42 12.78 -9.16
C ASN A 3 -4.81 11.79 -8.04
N ASN A 4 -4.09 10.69 -7.84
CA ASN A 4 -4.45 9.63 -6.88
C ASN A 4 -3.59 9.64 -5.59
N GLN A 5 -2.92 10.76 -5.29
CA GLN A 5 -2.01 10.88 -4.14
C GLN A 5 -2.73 11.38 -2.87
N ASN A 6 -3.86 12.07 -3.00
CA ASN A 6 -4.72 12.43 -1.88
C ASN A 6 -5.62 11.23 -1.53
N LEU A 7 -5.52 10.75 -0.30
CA LEU A 7 -6.19 9.57 0.22
C LEU A 7 -7.40 9.91 1.11
N GLU A 8 -7.78 11.18 1.23
CA GLU A 8 -8.92 11.63 2.05
C GLU A 8 -10.23 10.98 1.61
N SER A 9 -10.42 10.80 0.30
CA SER A 9 -11.59 10.14 -0.28
C SER A 9 -11.73 8.67 0.13
N LEU A 10 -10.67 8.06 0.68
CA LEU A 10 -10.70 6.69 1.19
C LEU A 10 -11.25 6.60 2.61
N LEU A 11 -11.48 7.71 3.31
CA LEU A 11 -12.10 7.72 4.64
C LEU A 11 -13.48 7.04 4.59
N LEU A 12 -13.73 6.12 5.52
CA LEU A 12 -15.06 5.51 5.62
C LEU A 12 -16.11 6.50 6.15
N HIS A 13 -15.68 7.35 7.07
CA HIS A 13 -16.50 8.38 7.71
C HIS A 13 -15.62 9.38 8.46
N LYS A 14 -16.19 10.49 8.93
CA LYS A 14 -15.46 11.55 9.65
C LYS A 14 -14.70 11.09 10.89
N ARG A 15 -15.13 9.99 11.54
CA ARG A 15 -14.48 9.44 12.75
C ARG A 15 -13.49 8.31 12.45
N ASP A 16 -13.02 8.17 11.22
CA ASP A 16 -12.08 7.11 10.87
C ASP A 16 -10.66 7.54 11.23
N ILE A 17 -10.23 7.16 12.43
CA ILE A 17 -8.88 7.46 12.93
C ILE A 17 -7.82 6.47 12.41
N TYR A 18 -8.26 5.32 11.91
CA TYR A 18 -7.36 4.24 11.52
C TYR A 18 -6.63 4.56 10.21
N LEU A 19 -7.33 5.10 9.20
CA LEU A 19 -6.70 5.51 7.95
C LEU A 19 -5.66 6.63 8.12
N PRO A 20 -5.95 7.76 8.80
CA PRO A 20 -4.95 8.79 9.10
C PRO A 20 -3.72 8.22 9.81
N TYR A 21 -3.92 7.33 10.79
CA TYR A 21 -2.84 6.64 11.48
C TYR A 21 -1.98 5.79 10.53
N TRP A 22 -2.60 5.07 9.60
CA TRP A 22 -1.89 4.27 8.60
C TRP A 22 -1.06 5.12 7.65
N ILE A 23 -1.62 6.23 7.15
CA ILE A 23 -0.89 7.11 6.23
C ILE A 23 0.28 7.81 6.96
N ALA A 24 0.08 8.20 8.22
CA ALA A 24 1.13 8.80 9.04
C ALA A 24 2.36 7.90 9.25
N HIS A 25 2.15 6.58 9.27
CA HIS A 25 3.18 5.56 9.45
C HIS A 25 3.56 4.84 8.15
N LEU A 26 3.07 5.31 7.01
CA LEU A 26 3.38 4.70 5.71
C LEU A 26 4.88 4.81 5.47
N VAL A 27 5.52 3.74 4.99
CA VAL A 27 6.94 3.78 4.59
C VAL A 27 7.02 3.61 3.06
N PRO A 28 7.20 4.72 2.32
CA PRO A 28 7.32 4.67 0.87
C PRO A 28 8.67 4.06 0.48
N ILE A 29 8.64 2.86 -0.11
CA ILE A 29 9.85 2.14 -0.54
C ILE A 29 10.49 2.82 -1.78
N TYR A 30 9.70 3.52 -2.59
CA TYR A 30 10.18 4.27 -3.75
C TYR A 30 10.49 5.73 -3.37
N LEU A 31 11.78 6.10 -3.48
CA LEU A 31 12.36 7.40 -3.09
C LEU A 31 11.55 8.64 -3.51
N HIS A 32 10.95 8.62 -4.70
CA HIS A 32 10.26 9.79 -5.26
C HIS A 32 8.79 9.92 -4.85
N ALA A 33 8.21 8.89 -4.24
CA ALA A 33 6.79 8.89 -3.87
C ALA A 33 6.54 9.52 -2.49
N GLY A 34 7.49 9.40 -1.56
CA GLY A 34 7.24 9.69 -0.15
C GLY A 34 6.87 11.14 0.15
N ALA A 35 7.71 12.09 -0.28
CA ALA A 35 7.45 13.51 -0.06
C ALA A 35 6.12 13.96 -0.68
N LEU A 36 5.79 13.43 -1.87
CA LEU A 36 4.53 13.75 -2.55
C LEU A 36 3.32 13.23 -1.76
N ILE A 37 3.35 11.96 -1.31
CA ILE A 37 2.26 11.37 -0.53
C ILE A 37 1.99 12.20 0.73
N TYR A 38 3.01 12.55 1.52
CA TYR A 38 2.77 13.31 2.75
C TYR A 38 2.28 14.74 2.48
N SER A 39 2.83 15.42 1.46
CA SER A 39 2.40 16.77 1.08
C SER A 39 0.95 16.83 0.59
N GLN A 40 0.44 15.75 -0.02
CA GLN A 40 -0.93 15.65 -0.53
C GLN A 40 -1.95 15.17 0.52
N ASN A 41 -1.49 14.80 1.73
CA ASN A 41 -2.34 14.29 2.81
C ASN A 41 -2.24 15.12 4.10
N LEU A 42 -2.09 16.44 3.98
CA LEU A 42 -2.02 17.36 5.12
C LEU A 42 -3.28 17.35 6.01
N TRP A 43 -4.43 16.95 5.45
CA TRP A 43 -5.70 16.78 6.17
C TRP A 43 -5.60 15.81 7.37
N ILE A 44 -4.57 14.95 7.42
CA ILE A 44 -4.28 14.07 8.56
C ILE A 44 -4.08 14.86 9.86
N GLN A 45 -3.63 16.12 9.79
CA GLN A 45 -3.45 16.97 10.97
C GLN A 45 -4.76 17.21 11.74
N ASN A 46 -5.92 17.11 11.06
CA ASN A 46 -7.23 17.17 11.71
C ASN A 46 -7.47 16.01 12.69
N TYR A 47 -6.77 14.89 12.50
CA TYR A 47 -6.85 13.67 13.31
C TYR A 47 -5.66 13.52 14.25
N LEU A 48 -4.47 13.91 13.79
CA LEU A 48 -3.21 13.78 14.50
C LEU A 48 -2.53 15.16 14.58
N PRO A 49 -2.87 16.00 15.57
CA PRO A 49 -2.44 17.40 15.61
C PRO A 49 -0.92 17.58 15.72
N ASN A 50 -0.22 16.58 16.27
CA ASN A 50 1.24 16.59 16.42
C ASN A 50 1.97 15.87 15.27
N TRP A 51 1.26 15.51 14.20
CA TRP A 51 1.86 14.83 13.06
C TRP A 51 2.56 15.81 12.11
N SER A 52 3.77 15.45 11.69
CA SER A 52 4.52 16.16 10.66
C SER A 52 4.55 15.36 9.35
N PRO A 53 4.47 16.00 8.18
CA PRO A 53 4.40 15.37 6.85
C PRO A 53 5.75 14.79 6.38
N GLN A 54 6.28 13.84 7.16
CA GLN A 54 7.54 13.15 6.90
C GLN A 54 7.44 11.70 7.38
N GLN A 55 8.34 10.86 6.87
CA GLN A 55 8.45 9.47 7.32
C GLN A 55 9.08 9.42 8.71
N HIS A 56 8.37 8.82 9.68
CA HIS A 56 8.87 8.65 11.04
C HIS A 56 9.50 7.27 11.29
N ILE A 57 9.07 6.25 10.55
CA ILE A 57 9.57 4.90 10.69
C ILE A 57 10.81 4.71 9.83
N SER A 58 11.95 4.41 10.44
CA SER A 58 13.14 3.94 9.71
C SER A 58 13.12 2.41 9.64
N LEU A 59 13.09 1.85 8.43
CA LEU A 59 13.20 0.40 8.23
C LEU A 59 14.64 -0.10 8.27
N GLY A 60 15.64 0.78 8.41
CA GLY A 60 17.05 0.42 8.25
C GLY A 60 17.42 -0.01 6.82
N ILE A 61 16.50 0.18 5.86
CA ILE A 61 16.73 -0.10 4.45
C ILE A 61 17.30 1.17 3.84
N HIS A 62 18.60 1.15 3.54
CA HIS A 62 19.17 2.22 2.74
C HIS A 62 18.64 2.12 1.31
N PRO A 63 18.06 3.19 0.75
CA PRO A 63 17.69 3.21 -0.64
C PRO A 63 18.95 2.90 -1.46
N SER A 64 18.98 1.76 -2.14
CA SER A 64 20.07 1.51 -3.07
C SER A 64 19.83 2.43 -4.26
N GLU A 65 20.64 3.47 -4.39
CA GLU A 65 20.80 4.17 -5.65
C GLU A 65 21.49 3.21 -6.61
N GLY A 66 20.73 2.25 -7.14
CA GLY A 66 21.22 1.22 -8.04
C GLY A 66 21.71 1.84 -9.34
N ARG A 67 22.94 2.38 -9.34
CA ARG A 67 23.74 2.74 -10.51
C ARG A 67 24.48 1.53 -11.09
N GLY A 68 24.00 0.32 -10.78
CA GLY A 68 24.62 -0.92 -11.24
C GLY A 68 24.27 -1.21 -12.70
N LEU A 69 25.27 -1.53 -13.51
CA LEU A 69 25.11 -2.05 -14.88
C LEU A 69 24.09 -3.21 -14.95
N PHE A 70 24.02 -4.02 -13.90
CA PHE A 70 23.05 -5.11 -13.76
C PHE A 70 21.59 -4.65 -13.84
N ARG A 71 21.25 -3.51 -13.23
CA ARG A 71 19.91 -2.93 -13.32
C ARG A 71 19.57 -2.55 -14.75
N LYS A 72 20.49 -1.90 -15.47
CA LYS A 72 20.28 -1.52 -16.87
C LYS A 72 20.12 -2.73 -17.78
N ILE A 73 20.90 -3.80 -17.54
CA ILE A 73 20.79 -5.05 -18.30
C ILE A 73 19.43 -5.70 -18.06
N ILE A 74 18.98 -5.80 -16.81
CA ILE A 74 17.65 -6.32 -16.50
C ILE A 74 16.57 -5.43 -17.11
N GLU A 75 16.67 -4.10 -16.94
CA GLU A 75 15.70 -3.17 -17.53
C GLU A 75 15.62 -3.38 -19.05
N ILE A 76 16.73 -3.51 -19.78
CA ILE A 76 16.73 -3.76 -21.23
C ILE A 76 16.15 -5.13 -21.58
N CYS A 77 16.57 -6.20 -20.89
CA CYS A 77 16.12 -7.56 -21.17
C CYS A 77 14.61 -7.75 -20.90
N PHE A 78 14.08 -7.02 -19.92
CA PHE A 78 12.67 -7.05 -19.54
C PHE A 78 11.88 -5.84 -20.06
N TYR A 79 12.46 -5.01 -20.94
CA TYR A 79 11.73 -3.92 -21.58
C TYR A 79 10.92 -4.44 -22.76
N GLY A 80 9.62 -4.16 -22.79
CA GLY A 80 8.70 -4.55 -23.86
C GLY A 80 8.19 -5.99 -23.74
N TRP A 81 7.90 -6.62 -24.88
CA TRP A 81 7.12 -7.87 -24.96
C TRP A 81 7.63 -9.02 -24.09
N ILE A 82 8.95 -9.18 -23.93
CA ILE A 82 9.53 -10.24 -23.09
C ILE A 82 9.14 -10.03 -21.63
N GLY A 83 9.27 -8.79 -21.13
CA GLY A 83 8.85 -8.43 -19.78
C GLY A 83 7.35 -8.65 -19.58
N ASP A 84 6.54 -8.18 -20.52
CA ASP A 84 5.08 -8.33 -20.50
C ASP A 84 4.67 -9.81 -20.46
N PHE A 85 5.37 -10.67 -21.20
CA PHE A 85 5.13 -12.11 -21.20
C PHE A 85 5.49 -12.76 -19.85
N PHE A 86 6.64 -12.40 -19.27
CA PHE A 86 7.02 -12.90 -17.95
C PHE A 86 6.06 -12.42 -16.87
N GLU A 87 5.67 -11.15 -16.90
CA GLU A 87 4.66 -10.59 -16.00
C GLU A 87 3.34 -11.37 -16.10
N TYR A 88 2.85 -11.61 -17.32
CA TYR A 88 1.66 -12.40 -17.58
C TYR A 88 1.77 -13.82 -17.00
N CYS A 89 2.88 -14.53 -17.25
CA CYS A 89 3.10 -15.87 -16.72
C CYS A 89 3.10 -15.89 -15.19
N ILE A 90 3.86 -14.99 -14.56
CA ILE A 90 3.94 -14.86 -13.11
C ILE A 90 2.54 -14.57 -12.54
N GLN A 91 1.85 -13.60 -13.11
CA GLN A 91 0.51 -13.21 -12.69
C GLN A 91 -0.46 -14.39 -12.78
N LYS A 92 -0.45 -15.17 -13.88
CA LYS A 92 -1.33 -16.34 -14.02
C LYS A 92 -1.00 -17.46 -13.03
N ILE A 93 0.27 -17.77 -12.81
CA ILE A 93 0.69 -18.80 -11.84
C ILE A 93 0.27 -18.39 -10.42
N TRP A 94 0.57 -17.16 -10.02
CA TRP A 94 0.20 -16.65 -8.70
C TRP A 94 -1.31 -16.51 -8.52
N SER A 95 -2.03 -16.11 -9.57
CA SER A 95 -3.49 -16.04 -9.56
C SER A 95 -4.12 -17.39 -9.23
N LEU A 96 -3.64 -18.45 -9.87
CA LEU A 96 -4.13 -19.81 -9.63
C LEU A 96 -3.83 -20.24 -8.20
N ARG A 97 -2.61 -20.00 -7.73
CA ARG A 97 -2.20 -20.32 -6.35
C ARG A 97 -3.03 -19.57 -5.31
N ILE A 98 -3.23 -18.27 -5.48
CA ILE A 98 -3.99 -17.42 -4.55
C ILE A 98 -5.45 -17.88 -4.50
N ARG A 99 -6.09 -18.11 -5.65
CA ARG A 99 -7.46 -18.65 -5.71
C ARG A 99 -7.57 -20.00 -5.01
N TYR A 100 -6.60 -20.89 -5.23
CA TYR A 100 -6.55 -22.19 -4.55
C TYR A 100 -6.43 -22.03 -3.02
N LEU A 101 -5.57 -21.15 -2.53
CA LEU A 101 -5.40 -20.92 -1.09
C LEU A 101 -6.66 -20.34 -0.45
N ILE A 102 -7.30 -19.36 -1.11
CA ILE A 102 -8.57 -18.78 -0.66
C ILE A 102 -9.65 -19.87 -0.55
N ALA A 103 -9.78 -20.73 -1.58
CA ALA A 103 -10.75 -21.82 -1.57
C ALA A 103 -10.46 -22.90 -0.51
N LYS A 104 -9.18 -23.19 -0.24
CA LYS A 104 -8.76 -24.23 0.69
C LYS A 104 -8.96 -23.85 2.16
N LYS A 105 -8.79 -22.58 2.51
CA LYS A 105 -8.92 -22.07 3.89
C LYS A 105 -9.76 -20.79 3.93
N PRO A 106 -11.07 -20.90 3.69
CA PRO A 106 -11.93 -19.73 3.61
C PRO A 106 -11.97 -18.96 4.93
N GLU A 107 -11.88 -19.62 6.09
CA GLU A 107 -11.83 -18.94 7.39
C GLU A 107 -10.61 -18.04 7.59
N LEU A 108 -9.44 -18.44 7.07
CA LEU A 108 -8.19 -17.69 7.20
C LEU A 108 -8.09 -16.55 6.19
N HIS A 109 -8.78 -16.68 5.06
CA HIS A 109 -8.78 -15.73 3.95
C HIS A 109 -10.04 -14.85 3.89
N ARG A 110 -10.85 -14.81 4.96
CA ARG A 110 -11.95 -13.83 5.10
C ARG A 110 -11.40 -12.42 4.98
N GLY A 111 -11.83 -11.68 3.96
CA GLY A 111 -11.38 -10.30 3.68
C GLY A 111 -10.16 -10.18 2.76
N VAL A 112 -9.69 -11.27 2.15
CA VAL A 112 -8.70 -11.18 1.07
C VAL A 112 -9.41 -10.73 -0.21
N LEU A 113 -9.07 -9.53 -0.70
CA LEU A 113 -9.53 -9.04 -2.00
C LEU A 113 -8.41 -9.26 -3.01
N TYR A 114 -8.69 -10.10 -4.02
CA TYR A 114 -7.77 -10.38 -5.10
C TYR A 114 -8.38 -9.93 -6.43
N THR A 115 -7.76 -8.95 -7.07
CA THR A 115 -7.98 -8.56 -8.47
C THR A 115 -6.66 -8.68 -9.24
N GLU A 116 -6.71 -8.51 -10.56
CA GLU A 116 -5.49 -8.57 -11.39
C GLU A 116 -4.46 -7.49 -11.01
N SER A 117 -4.91 -6.37 -10.43
CA SER A 117 -4.07 -5.24 -10.04
C SER A 117 -3.87 -5.07 -8.53
N ILE A 118 -4.68 -5.73 -7.70
CA ILE A 118 -4.71 -5.49 -6.24
C ILE A 118 -4.74 -6.83 -5.51
N LEU A 119 -3.80 -7.00 -4.59
CA LEU A 119 -3.80 -8.09 -3.62
C LEU A 119 -3.84 -7.49 -2.22
N LYS A 120 -5.02 -7.49 -1.60
CA LYS A 120 -5.24 -6.95 -0.25
C LYS A 120 -5.45 -8.09 0.74
N PHE A 121 -4.56 -8.19 1.71
CA PHE A 121 -4.63 -9.18 2.80
C PHE A 121 -5.13 -8.52 4.09
N HIS A 122 -6.40 -8.13 4.17
CA HIS A 122 -6.89 -7.62 5.45
C HIS A 122 -8.41 -7.68 5.58
N ASN A 123 -8.87 -8.22 6.71
CA ASN A 123 -10.22 -7.99 7.17
C ASN A 123 -10.31 -6.55 7.70
N ASP A 124 -11.18 -5.73 7.13
CA ASP A 124 -11.24 -4.30 7.47
C ASP A 124 -11.73 -4.09 8.91
N LYS A 125 -10.84 -3.62 9.80
CA LYS A 125 -11.14 -3.34 11.22
C LYS A 125 -11.38 -1.87 11.52
N ARG A 126 -11.45 -1.00 10.50
CA ARG A 126 -11.51 0.46 10.66
C ARG A 126 -12.71 0.93 11.48
N ASN A 127 -13.89 0.36 11.23
CA ASN A 127 -15.11 0.67 11.99
C ASN A 127 -14.96 0.26 13.47
N GLN A 128 -14.47 -0.96 13.72
CA GLN A 128 -14.28 -1.48 15.07
C GLN A 128 -13.36 -0.57 15.91
N TYR A 129 -12.23 -0.13 15.36
CA TYR A 129 -11.32 0.77 16.07
C TYR A 129 -11.88 2.18 16.24
N SER A 130 -12.61 2.68 15.25
CA SER A 130 -13.30 3.97 15.35
C SER A 130 -14.30 3.94 16.50
N GLU A 131 -15.13 2.90 16.60
CA GLU A 131 -16.05 2.72 17.73
C GLU A 131 -15.32 2.64 19.06
N LEU A 132 -14.26 1.83 19.18
CA LEU A 132 -13.50 1.69 20.43
C LEU A 132 -12.88 3.01 20.92
N ILE A 133 -12.36 3.83 20.01
CA ILE A 133 -11.69 5.09 20.35
C ILE A 133 -12.69 6.19 20.69
N PHE A 134 -13.80 6.27 19.94
CA PHE A 134 -14.79 7.33 20.10
C PHE A 134 -15.95 6.98 21.05
N SER A 135 -16.10 5.72 21.48
CA SER A 135 -17.06 5.33 22.54
C SER A 135 -16.53 5.61 23.96
N ARG A 136 -15.20 5.78 24.10
CA ARG A 136 -14.54 6.05 25.40
C ARG A 136 -14.35 7.55 25.68
N ARG A 137 -14.82 8.43 24.79
CA ARG A 137 -14.84 9.89 24.96
C ARG A 137 -16.28 10.35 25.09
#